data_AF-A0A955UZS0-F1
#
_entry.id   AF-A0A955UZS0-F1
#
_cell.length_a   1.000
_cell.length_b   1.000
_cell.length_c   1.000
_cell.angle_alpha   90.00
_cell.angle_beta   90.00
_cell.angle_gamma   90.00
#
_symmetry.space_group_name_H-M   'P 1'
#
loop_
_entity.id
_entity.type
_entity.pdbx_description
1 polymer ?
#
loop_
_entity_poly.entity_id
_entity_poly.type
_entity_poly.pdbx_seq_one_letter_code
_entity_poly.pdbx_strand_id
1 'polypeptide(L)'
;LRAAFHEDAEIAHGAFRGGPGGYVAFATRALRAPFRTTMHKLGQVLVELGAGGDVAECEAYVDAHFVASEGGRDTVARVVGMRFLDRFERRGGAFRIARREVRLEWQHEAPLAALDPGWTLGRPDGGDPVHA
;
A
#
# COMPACT_ATOMS: atom_id res chain seq x y z
N LEU A 1 -4.63 -7.28 5.06
CA LEU A 1 -4.05 -6.04 5.60
C LEU A 1 -3.88 -6.08 7.12
N ARG A 2 -4.95 -6.20 7.94
CA ARG A 2 -4.85 -6.18 9.42
C ARG A 2 -3.82 -7.18 10.00
N ALA A 3 -3.81 -8.41 9.50
CA ALA A 3 -2.92 -9.47 10.02
C ALA A 3 -1.42 -9.21 9.83
N ALA A 4 -1.03 -8.20 9.03
CA ALA A 4 0.36 -7.79 8.85
C ALA A 4 0.90 -6.97 10.04
N PHE A 5 0.03 -6.48 10.92
CA PHE A 5 0.38 -5.66 12.07
C PHE A 5 0.21 -6.44 13.37
N HIS A 6 1.01 -6.11 14.39
CA HIS A 6 0.64 -6.45 15.77
C HIS A 6 -0.57 -5.63 16.20
N GLU A 7 -1.31 -6.12 17.19
CA GLU A 7 -2.56 -5.46 17.65
C GLU A 7 -2.31 -4.06 18.20
N ASP A 8 -1.18 -3.88 18.88
CA ASP A 8 -0.67 -2.66 19.50
C ASP A 8 0.17 -1.80 18.53
N ALA A 9 0.19 -2.10 17.23
CA ALA A 9 1.08 -1.40 16.31
C ALA A 9 0.73 0.08 16.13
N GLU A 10 1.75 0.93 16.06
CA GLU A 10 1.59 2.37 15.83
C GLU A 10 1.78 2.72 14.36
N ILE A 11 0.82 3.42 13.76
CA ILE A 11 0.83 3.73 12.34
C ILE A 11 0.66 5.23 12.13
N ALA A 12 1.57 5.84 11.37
CA ALA A 12 1.51 7.21 10.90
C ALA A 12 1.49 7.25 9.37
N HIS A 13 0.45 7.86 8.78
CA HIS A 13 0.30 7.99 7.34
C HIS A 13 -0.35 9.34 6.99
N GLY A 14 0.46 10.35 6.68
CA GLY A 14 -0.03 11.71 6.47
C GLY A 14 -0.75 12.23 7.71
N ALA A 15 -2.01 12.61 7.57
CA ALA A 15 -2.86 13.08 8.69
C ALA A 15 -3.35 11.94 9.60
N PHE A 16 -3.27 10.67 9.16
CA PHE A 16 -3.66 9.54 9.98
C PHE A 16 -2.58 9.20 11.01
N ARG A 17 -2.99 9.04 12.28
CA ARG A 17 -2.19 8.45 13.37
C ARG A 17 -3.08 7.53 14.20
N GLY A 18 -2.65 6.29 14.42
CA GLY A 18 -3.41 5.35 15.25
C GLY A 18 -3.03 3.89 15.02
N GLY A 19 -3.88 2.98 15.49
CA GLY A 19 -3.65 1.53 15.40
C GLY A 19 -4.13 0.88 14.10
N PRO A 20 -3.91 -0.45 13.94
CA PRO A 20 -4.16 -1.18 12.70
C PRO A 20 -5.60 -1.09 12.21
N GLY A 21 -6.56 -1.10 13.13
CA GLY A 21 -7.97 -1.03 12.77
C GLY A 21 -8.35 0.31 12.14
N GLY A 22 -7.92 1.41 12.75
CA GLY A 22 -8.10 2.74 12.20
C GLY A 22 -7.39 2.89 10.86
N TYR A 23 -6.18 2.35 10.73
CA TYR A 23 -5.41 2.43 9.50
C TYR A 23 -6.09 1.69 8.35
N VAL A 24 -6.57 0.46 8.58
CA VAL A 24 -7.28 -0.32 7.55
C VAL A 24 -8.52 0.41 7.08
N ALA A 25 -9.31 0.99 8.01
CA ALA A 25 -10.49 1.78 7.64
C ALA A 25 -10.12 3.04 6.86
N PHE A 26 -9.11 3.79 7.32
CA PHE A 26 -8.59 4.97 6.65
C PHE A 26 -8.10 4.66 5.23
N ALA A 27 -7.22 3.67 5.07
CA ALA A 27 -6.67 3.29 3.78
C ALA A 27 -7.75 2.76 2.82
N THR A 28 -8.68 1.94 3.33
CA THR A 28 -9.78 1.40 2.51
C THR A 28 -10.66 2.53 1.97
N ARG A 29 -11.02 3.51 2.81
CA ARG A 29 -11.80 4.67 2.40
C ARG A 29 -11.03 5.55 1.41
N ALA A 30 -9.76 5.85 1.71
CA ALA A 30 -8.91 6.70 0.88
C ALA A 30 -8.67 6.12 -0.52
N LEU A 31 -8.64 4.79 -0.64
CA LEU A 31 -8.36 4.11 -1.90
C LEU A 31 -9.62 3.76 -2.70
N ARG A 32 -10.66 3.21 -2.06
CA ARG A 32 -11.85 2.71 -2.78
C ARG A 32 -12.75 3.80 -3.33
N ALA A 33 -12.79 4.97 -2.69
CA ALA A 33 -13.69 6.04 -3.12
C ALA A 33 -13.23 6.71 -4.43
N PRO A 34 -11.95 7.10 -4.58
CA PRO A 34 -11.50 7.80 -5.79
C PRO A 34 -10.87 6.91 -6.88
N PHE A 35 -10.42 5.68 -6.55
CA PHE A 35 -9.61 4.89 -7.46
C PHE A 35 -10.27 3.57 -7.85
N ARG A 36 -10.31 3.32 -9.16
CA ARG A 36 -10.67 2.02 -9.73
C ARG A 36 -9.53 1.02 -9.54
N THR A 37 -8.29 1.45 -9.78
CA THR A 37 -7.11 0.60 -9.71
C THR A 37 -6.11 1.18 -8.73
N THR A 38 -5.52 0.31 -7.92
CA THR A 38 -4.40 0.65 -7.03
C THR A 38 -3.34 -0.42 -7.16
N MET A 39 -2.08 -0.04 -7.24
CA MET A 39 -0.95 -0.97 -7.30
C MET A 39 0.22 -0.36 -6.54
N HIS A 40 0.73 -1.07 -5.54
CA HIS A 40 1.91 -0.65 -4.78
C HIS A 40 3.08 -1.53 -5.20
N LYS A 41 4.08 -0.93 -5.85
CA LYS A 41 5.33 -1.60 -6.19
C LYS A 41 6.35 -1.27 -5.13
N LEU A 42 6.85 -2.31 -4.45
CA LEU A 42 7.99 -2.16 -3.56
C LEU A 42 9.27 -2.23 -4.42
N GLY A 43 10.13 -1.23 -4.24
CA GLY A 43 11.47 -1.17 -4.81
C GLY A 43 12.51 -1.74 -3.86
N GLN A 44 13.63 -1.01 -3.71
CA GLN A 44 14.71 -1.41 -2.81
C GLN A 44 14.20 -1.50 -1.36
N VAL A 45 14.58 -2.57 -0.67
CA VAL A 45 14.27 -2.80 0.74
C VAL A 45 15.57 -2.97 1.51
N LEU A 46 15.77 -2.15 2.52
CA LEU A 46 16.83 -2.29 3.50
C LEU A 46 16.24 -2.89 4.78
N VAL A 47 16.92 -3.88 5.35
CA VAL A 47 16.52 -4.53 6.60
C VAL A 47 17.72 -4.60 7.52
N GLU A 48 17.60 -3.99 8.70
CA GLU A 48 18.58 -4.07 9.77
C GLU A 48 18.02 -4.94 10.89
N LEU A 49 18.59 -6.14 11.05
CA LEU A 49 18.20 -7.06 12.10
C LEU A 49 18.95 -6.72 13.40
N GLY A 50 18.20 -6.45 14.46
CA GLY A 50 18.75 -6.13 15.77
C GLY A 50 19.39 -7.33 16.47
N ALA A 51 20.16 -7.04 17.52
CA ALA A 51 20.75 -8.06 18.37
C ALA A 51 19.65 -8.96 18.97
N GLY A 52 19.77 -10.28 18.79
CA GLY A 52 18.77 -11.27 19.21
C GLY A 52 17.82 -11.73 18.09
N GLY A 53 17.76 -11.01 16.95
CA GLY A 53 17.05 -11.50 15.77
C GLY A 53 15.53 -11.42 15.81
N ASP A 54 14.96 -10.82 16.86
CA ASP A 54 13.50 -10.67 17.02
C ASP A 54 12.96 -9.28 16.64
N VAL A 55 13.85 -8.32 16.37
CA VAL A 55 13.48 -6.96 15.98
C VAL A 55 14.20 -6.60 14.69
N ALA A 56 13.50 -6.03 13.72
CA ALA A 56 14.09 -5.51 12.51
C ALA A 56 13.56 -4.10 12.20
N GLU A 57 14.47 -3.16 11.93
CA GLU A 57 14.12 -1.88 11.33
C GLU A 57 14.22 -2.04 9.81
N CYS A 58 13.21 -1.57 9.08
CA CYS A 58 13.06 -1.78 7.65
C CYS A 58 12.72 -0.47 6.94
N GLU A 59 13.40 -0.21 5.84
CA GLU A 59 13.01 0.83 4.88
C GLU A 59 12.64 0.16 3.56
N ALA A 60 11.48 0.49 3.01
CA ALA A 60 11.08 0.10 1.67
C ALA A 60 10.69 1.32 0.85
N TYR A 61 11.31 1.48 -0.32
CA TYR A 61 10.85 2.42 -1.33
C TYR A 61 9.60 1.87 -2.02
N VAL A 62 8.61 2.73 -2.26
CA VAL A 62 7.31 2.33 -2.80
C VAL A 62 6.84 3.33 -3.85
N ASP A 63 6.49 2.81 -5.02
CA ASP A 63 5.72 3.53 -6.03
C ASP A 63 4.28 3.04 -6.00
N ALA A 64 3.38 3.92 -5.56
CA ALA A 64 1.95 3.64 -5.55
C ALA A 64 1.29 4.25 -6.80
N HIS A 65 0.81 3.39 -7.69
CA HIS A 65 0.10 3.74 -8.90
C HIS A 65 -1.41 3.66 -8.66
N PHE A 66 -2.12 4.69 -9.09
CA PHE A 66 -3.56 4.82 -8.95
C PHE A 66 -4.18 5.20 -10.29
N VAL A 67 -5.35 4.64 -10.59
CA VAL A 67 -6.19 5.06 -11.71
C VAL A 67 -7.55 5.47 -11.18
N ALA A 68 -7.91 6.74 -11.40
CA ALA A 68 -9.25 7.25 -11.11
C ALA A 68 -10.19 7.00 -12.30
N SER A 69 -11.47 6.81 -12.00
CA SER A 69 -12.51 6.63 -13.01
C SER A 69 -13.72 7.53 -12.74
N GLU A 70 -14.24 8.16 -13.80
CA GLU A 70 -15.46 8.95 -13.78
C GLU A 70 -16.40 8.45 -14.88
N GLY A 71 -17.66 8.17 -14.52
CA GLY A 71 -18.66 7.68 -15.48
C GLY A 71 -18.27 6.36 -16.17
N GLY A 72 -17.48 5.51 -15.50
CA GLY A 72 -17.01 4.23 -16.05
C GLY A 72 -15.83 4.34 -17.02
N ARG A 73 -15.23 5.52 -17.17
CA ARG A 73 -14.01 5.74 -17.96
C ARG A 73 -12.84 6.06 -17.07
N ASP A 74 -11.66 5.54 -17.37
CA ASP A 74 -10.44 6.00 -16.72
C ASP A 74 -10.11 7.42 -17.17
N THR A 75 -9.75 8.28 -16.22
CA THR A 75 -9.53 9.70 -16.50
C THR A 75 -8.12 10.17 -16.16
N VAL A 76 -7.59 9.67 -15.04
CA VAL A 76 -6.35 10.17 -14.45
C VAL A 76 -5.51 9.00 -13.94
N ALA A 77 -4.23 9.02 -14.27
CA ALA A 77 -3.22 8.20 -13.63
C ALA A 77 -2.42 9.05 -12.64
N ARG A 78 -2.28 8.55 -11.41
CA ARG A 78 -1.46 9.17 -10.38
C ARG A 78 -0.39 8.19 -9.93
N VAL A 79 0.83 8.67 -9.76
CA VAL A 79 1.92 7.93 -9.12
C VAL A 79 2.35 8.71 -7.88
N VAL A 80 2.47 8.01 -6.76
CA VAL A 80 2.95 8.58 -5.50
C VAL A 80 4.16 7.78 -5.04
N GLY A 81 5.31 8.44 -5.00
CA GLY A 81 6.51 7.89 -4.40
C GLY A 81 6.48 8.08 -2.89
N MET A 82 6.75 6.99 -2.17
CA MET A 82 6.79 7.01 -0.73
C MET A 82 7.81 6.01 -0.18
N ARG A 83 8.15 6.18 1.10
CA ARG A 83 8.87 5.17 1.88
C ARG A 83 7.99 4.62 2.99
N PHE A 84 8.06 3.32 3.19
CA PHE A 84 7.63 2.69 4.43
C PHE A 84 8.84 2.55 5.34
N LEU A 85 8.77 3.21 6.49
CA LEU A 85 9.74 3.06 7.57
C LEU A 85 9.06 2.23 8.66
N ASP A 86 9.41 0.95 8.69
CA ASP A 86 8.75 -0.05 9.51
C ASP A 86 9.68 -0.56 10.61
N ARG A 87 9.10 -0.78 11.79
CA ARG A 87 9.68 -1.66 12.80
C ARG A 87 8.90 -2.97 12.79
N PHE A 88 9.57 -4.06 12.51
CA PHE A 88 9.04 -5.41 12.65
C PHE A 88 9.49 -6.03 13.95
N GLU A 89 8.59 -6.80 14.57
CA GLU A 89 8.89 -7.59 15.75
C GLU A 89 8.40 -9.03 15.55
N ARG A 90 9.23 -10.00 15.90
CA ARG A 90 8.87 -11.41 15.96
C ARG A 90 8.23 -11.69 17.32
N ARG A 91 6.92 -11.92 17.34
CA ARG A 91 6.18 -12.33 18.55
C ARG A 91 5.39 -13.60 18.23
N GLY A 92 5.48 -14.61 19.10
CA GLY A 92 4.85 -15.91 18.83
C GLY A 92 5.35 -16.56 17.54
N GLY A 93 6.63 -16.41 17.21
CA GLY A 93 7.27 -17.03 16.04
C GLY A 93 7.04 -16.34 14.70
N ALA A 94 6.30 -15.24 14.63
CA ALA A 94 6.02 -14.52 13.38
C ALA A 94 6.38 -13.03 13.49
N PHE A 95 7.05 -12.52 12.46
CA PHE A 95 7.25 -11.09 12.28
C PHE A 95 5.95 -10.41 11.85
N ARG A 96 5.61 -9.31 12.54
CA ARG A 96 4.58 -8.37 12.12
C ARG A 96 5.06 -6.95 12.36
N ILE A 97 4.41 -6.00 11.69
CA ILE A 97 4.70 -4.58 11.82
C ILE A 97 4.24 -4.13 13.22
N ALA A 98 5.18 -3.70 14.06
CA ALA A 98 4.94 -3.05 15.35
C ALA A 98 4.85 -1.52 15.20
N ARG A 99 5.52 -0.94 14.21
CA ARG A 99 5.40 0.48 13.88
C ARG A 99 5.52 0.67 12.37
N ARG A 100 4.70 1.55 11.80
CA ARG A 100 4.83 2.01 10.42
C ARG A 100 4.75 3.51 10.33
N GLU A 101 5.71 4.11 9.66
CA GLU A 101 5.64 5.49 9.22
C GLU A 101 5.70 5.55 7.70
N VAL A 102 4.65 6.11 7.08
CA VAL A 102 4.58 6.31 5.64
C VAL A 102 5.02 7.73 5.32
N ARG A 103 6.13 7.85 4.60
CA ARG A 103 6.68 9.12 4.12
C ARG A 103 6.40 9.29 2.65
N LEU A 104 5.41 10.13 2.35
CA LEU A 104 5.12 10.59 0.99
C LEU A 104 6.21 11.59 0.58
N GLU A 105 6.84 11.38 -0.57
CA GLU A 105 8.00 12.18 -0.98
C GLU A 105 7.74 12.99 -2.23
N TRP A 106 7.05 12.38 -3.20
CA TRP A 106 6.68 13.05 -4.44
C TRP A 106 5.39 12.44 -4.99
N GLN A 107 4.72 13.20 -5.85
CA GLN A 107 3.59 12.71 -6.62
C GLN A 107 3.62 13.28 -8.02
N HIS A 108 3.15 12.49 -8.96
CA HIS A 108 2.91 12.89 -10.34
C HIS A 108 1.51 12.48 -10.75
N GLU A 109 0.84 13.32 -11.53
CA GLU A 109 -0.49 13.07 -12.05
C GLU A 109 -0.55 13.49 -13.51
N ALA A 110 -1.19 12.65 -14.33
CA ALA A 110 -1.37 12.89 -15.75
C ALA A 110 -2.75 12.39 -16.22
N PRO A 111 -3.36 13.02 -17.24
CA PRO A 111 -4.50 12.46 -17.94
C PRO A 111 -4.18 11.07 -18.48
N LEU A 112 -5.13 10.14 -18.39
CA LEU A 112 -4.99 8.79 -18.90
C LEU A 112 -5.91 8.59 -20.11
N ALA A 113 -5.35 8.11 -21.21
CA ALA A 113 -6.16 7.64 -22.33
C ALA A 113 -6.76 6.27 -21.97
N ALA A 114 -8.01 6.05 -22.37
CA ALA A 114 -8.64 4.75 -22.20
C ALA A 114 -7.84 3.68 -22.97
N LEU A 115 -7.56 2.56 -22.31
CA LEU A 115 -7.05 1.37 -22.98
C LEU A 115 -8.14 0.77 -23.87
N ASP A 116 -7.72 0.04 -24.91
CA ASP A 116 -8.63 -0.81 -25.67
C ASP A 116 -9.27 -1.83 -24.71
N PRO A 117 -10.61 -1.94 -24.66
CA PRO A 117 -11.29 -2.93 -23.81
C PRO A 117 -10.82 -4.37 -24.03
N GLY A 118 -10.34 -4.70 -25.23
CA GLY A 118 -9.76 -6.01 -25.56
C GLY A 118 -8.38 -6.26 -24.91
N TRP A 119 -7.71 -5.24 -24.39
CA TRP A 119 -6.41 -5.35 -23.70
C TRP A 119 -6.56 -5.39 -22.17
N THR A 120 -7.74 -5.05 -21.64
CA THR A 120 -8.01 -5.02 -20.20
C THR A 120 -8.69 -6.30 -19.74
N LEU A 121 -7.90 -7.30 -19.35
CA LEU A 121 -8.41 -8.59 -18.87
C LEU A 121 -8.49 -8.69 -17.33
N GLY A 122 -7.69 -7.91 -16.60
CA GLY A 122 -7.65 -7.95 -15.14
C GLY A 122 -8.93 -7.44 -14.49
N ARG A 123 -9.39 -8.14 -13.45
CA ARG A 123 -10.61 -7.83 -12.68
C ARG A 123 -10.32 -7.83 -11.19
N PRO A 124 -10.87 -6.90 -10.40
CA PRO A 124 -10.67 -6.88 -8.95
C PRO A 124 -11.58 -7.90 -8.23
N ASP A 125 -11.91 -9.02 -8.87
CA ASP A 125 -12.81 -10.07 -8.38
C ASP A 125 -12.30 -11.47 -8.78
N GLY A 126 -13.06 -12.51 -8.45
CA GLY A 126 -12.69 -13.89 -8.73
C GLY A 126 -12.62 -14.26 -10.22
N GLY A 127 -13.01 -13.35 -11.12
CA GLY A 127 -12.88 -13.52 -12.57
C GLY A 127 -11.57 -13.00 -13.15
N ASP A 128 -10.60 -12.62 -12.32
CA ASP A 128 -9.27 -12.22 -12.78
C ASP A 128 -8.51 -13.40 -13.44
N PRO A 129 -7.74 -13.17 -14.52
CA PRO A 129 -6.94 -14.21 -15.17
C PRO A 129 -5.94 -14.95 -14.26
N VAL A 130 -5.53 -14.36 -13.13
CA VAL A 130 -4.67 -15.06 -12.16
C VAL A 130 -5.36 -16.27 -11.50
N HIS A 131 -6.69 -16.34 -11.56
CA HIS A 131 -7.48 -17.44 -11.01
C HIS A 131 -7.89 -18.49 -12.05
N ALA A 132 -7.49 -18.32 -13.32
CA ALA A 132 -7.79 -19.22 -14.43
C ALA A 132 -6.81 -20.40 -14.54
#